data_AF-A0AAU5RSS0-F1
#
_entry.id   AF-A0AAU5RSS0-F1
#
_cell.length_a   1.000
_cell.length_b   1.000
_cell.length_c   1.000
_cell.angle_alpha   90.00
_cell.angle_beta   90.00
_cell.angle_gamma   90.00
#
_symmetry.space_group_name_H-M   'P 1'
#
loop_
_entity.id
_entity.type
_entity.pdbx_description
1 polymer ?
#
loop_
_entity_poly.entity_id
_entity_poly.type
_entity_poly.pdbx_seq_one_letter_code
_entity_poly.pdbx_strand_id
1 'polypeptide(L)'
;MAEVAGDASTLPTRIARSYVRRMAESGGSDPFVAMLRAVASEEESAKRLFAAMEQENLEMYRRVIPGPGLERRVASVGAQLIGVTFSRYVYRSGPLAEMSDEQLVRHLIPILRGILLD
;
A
#
# COMPACT_ATOMS: atom_id res chain seq x y z
N MET A 1 8.17 -10.42 0.79
CA MET A 1 8.27 -11.85 0.41
C MET A 1 7.65 -12.85 1.43
N ALA A 2 6.99 -12.44 2.52
CA ALA A 2 6.31 -13.39 3.45
C ALA A 2 4.78 -13.18 3.58
N GLU A 3 4.23 -12.12 3.00
CA GLU A 3 2.87 -11.63 3.35
C GLU A 3 1.78 -12.06 2.38
N VAL A 4 2.11 -12.97 1.47
CA VAL A 4 1.23 -13.35 0.35
C VAL A 4 0.84 -14.85 0.43
N ALA A 5 1.61 -15.73 1.07
CA ALA A 5 1.18 -17.10 1.40
C ALA A 5 0.20 -17.17 2.60
N GLY A 6 -0.94 -17.87 2.48
CA GLY A 6 -1.91 -18.09 3.56
C GLY A 6 -3.37 -17.96 3.14
N ASP A 7 -4.30 -18.11 4.09
CA ASP A 7 -5.74 -17.94 3.86
C ASP A 7 -6.07 -16.51 3.37
N ALA A 8 -6.81 -16.42 2.25
CA ALA A 8 -7.26 -15.17 1.65
C ALA A 8 -8.07 -14.30 2.63
N SER A 9 -8.80 -14.90 3.58
CA SER A 9 -9.55 -14.16 4.61
C SER A 9 -8.66 -13.30 5.51
N THR A 10 -7.39 -13.71 5.67
CA THR A 10 -6.38 -13.04 6.50
C THR A 10 -5.53 -12.04 5.72
N LEU A 11 -5.66 -12.02 4.39
CA LEU A 11 -4.87 -11.18 3.49
C LEU A 11 -4.95 -9.68 3.79
N PRO A 12 -6.14 -9.08 4.04
CA PRO A 12 -6.20 -7.66 4.42
C PRO A 12 -5.37 -7.34 5.68
N THR A 13 -5.37 -8.24 6.66
CA THR A 13 -4.61 -8.07 7.91
C THR A 13 -3.12 -8.16 7.69
N ARG A 14 -2.68 -9.10 6.85
CA ARG A 14 -1.26 -9.29 6.53
C ARG A 14 -0.72 -8.11 5.73
N ILE A 15 -1.46 -7.61 4.74
CA ILE A 15 -1.08 -6.42 3.97
C ILE A 15 -0.99 -5.19 4.89
N ALA A 16 -1.98 -4.95 5.77
CA ALA A 16 -1.94 -3.81 6.68
C ALA A 16 -0.71 -3.85 7.60
N ARG A 17 -0.46 -4.99 8.26
CA ARG A 17 0.68 -5.15 9.18
C ARG A 17 2.03 -5.06 8.47
N SER A 18 2.12 -5.70 7.30
CA SER A 18 3.27 -5.62 6.39
C SER A 18 3.66 -4.18 6.11
N TYR A 19 2.69 -3.44 5.56
CA TYR A 19 2.89 -2.09 5.09
C TYR A 19 3.33 -1.20 6.23
N VAL A 20 2.59 -1.21 7.36
CA VAL A 20 2.93 -0.35 8.50
C VAL A 20 4.30 -0.68 9.07
N ARG A 21 4.61 -1.97 9.26
CA ARG A 21 5.93 -2.41 9.72
C ARG A 21 7.04 -1.92 8.78
N ARG A 22 6.90 -2.17 7.47
CA ARG A 22 7.88 -1.78 6.47
C ARG A 22 8.15 -0.28 6.54
N MET A 23 7.10 0.53 6.61
CA MET A 23 7.22 1.99 6.66
C MET A 23 7.79 2.50 7.99
N ALA A 24 7.52 1.82 9.10
CA ALA A 24 8.12 2.13 10.40
C ALA A 24 9.62 1.81 10.41
N GLU A 25 10.02 0.69 9.80
CA GLU A 25 11.42 0.25 9.67
C GLU A 25 12.22 1.11 8.67
N SER A 26 11.61 1.46 7.54
CA SER A 26 12.26 2.26 6.49
C SER A 26 12.19 3.76 6.72
N GLY A 27 11.28 4.23 7.58
CA GLY A 27 11.05 5.64 7.87
C GLY A 27 10.77 6.48 6.62
N GLY A 28 11.20 7.74 6.63
CA GLY A 28 11.09 8.64 5.46
C GLY A 28 12.02 8.32 4.29
N SER A 29 12.76 7.20 4.35
CA SER A 29 13.69 6.70 3.32
C SER A 29 13.13 5.55 2.49
N ASP A 30 11.86 5.16 2.70
CA ASP A 30 11.21 4.16 1.85
C ASP A 30 11.23 4.59 0.37
N PRO A 31 11.48 3.67 -0.58
CA PRO A 31 11.38 3.96 -2.01
C PRO A 31 10.06 4.60 -2.44
N PHE A 32 8.93 4.27 -1.79
CA PHE A 32 7.65 4.93 -2.05
C PHE A 32 7.67 6.41 -1.64
N VAL A 33 8.32 6.74 -0.52
CA VAL A 33 8.42 8.13 -0.03
C VAL A 33 9.37 8.93 -0.93
N ALA A 34 10.49 8.33 -1.32
CA ALA A 34 11.43 8.93 -2.27
C ALA A 34 10.76 9.20 -3.63
N MET A 35 9.99 8.23 -4.14
CA MET A 35 9.18 8.40 -5.35
C MET A 35 8.20 9.56 -5.21
N LEU A 36 7.38 9.58 -4.15
CA LEU A 36 6.36 10.61 -3.96
C LEU A 36 6.94 12.03 -3.90
N ARG A 37 8.15 12.19 -3.35
CA ARG A 37 8.89 13.45 -3.39
C ARG A 37 9.40 13.80 -4.79
N ALA A 38 9.83 12.81 -5.57
CA ALA A 38 10.24 13.01 -6.96
C ALA A 38 9.07 13.41 -7.86
N VAL A 39 7.86 12.89 -7.63
CA VAL A 39 6.63 13.28 -8.37
C VAL A 39 6.31 14.76 -8.24
N ALA A 40 6.55 15.34 -7.07
CA ALA A 40 6.38 16.78 -6.85
C ALA A 40 7.35 17.64 -7.69
N SER A 41 8.41 17.01 -8.24
CA SER A 41 9.44 17.67 -9.05
C SER A 41 9.33 17.31 -10.55
N GLU A 42 8.91 16.09 -10.90
CA GLU A 42 8.76 15.62 -12.29
C GLU A 42 7.72 14.49 -12.43
N GLU A 43 6.60 14.77 -13.10
CA GLU A 43 5.45 13.86 -13.25
C GLU A 43 5.74 12.62 -14.11
N GLU A 44 6.61 12.72 -15.12
CA GLU A 44 6.85 11.61 -16.06
C GLU A 44 7.69 10.49 -15.44
N SER A 45 8.71 10.84 -14.65
CA SER A 45 9.48 9.89 -13.83
C SER A 45 8.61 9.19 -12.78
N ALA A 46 7.63 9.90 -12.22
CA ALA A 46 6.64 9.33 -11.31
C ALA A 46 5.81 8.23 -11.98
N LYS A 47 5.27 8.51 -13.16
CA LYS A 47 4.41 7.57 -13.91
C LYS A 47 5.16 6.28 -14.22
N ARG A 48 6.43 6.37 -14.64
CA ARG A 48 7.26 5.19 -14.93
C ARG A 48 7.50 4.33 -13.69
N LEU A 49 7.75 4.96 -12.55
CA LEU A 49 8.00 4.23 -11.30
C LEU A 49 6.70 3.60 -10.76
N PHE A 50 5.57 4.32 -10.82
CA PHE A 50 4.25 3.74 -10.50
C PHE A 50 3.92 2.54 -11.38
N ALA A 51 4.15 2.63 -12.70
CA ALA A 51 3.91 1.54 -13.63
C ALA A 51 4.79 0.31 -13.32
N ALA A 52 6.08 0.52 -13.01
CA ALA A 52 6.98 -0.57 -12.63
C ALA A 52 6.52 -1.30 -11.35
N MET A 53 6.09 -0.53 -10.34
CA MET A 53 5.61 -1.08 -9.07
C MET A 53 4.26 -1.77 -9.22
N GLU A 54 3.38 -1.28 -10.10
CA GLU A 54 2.10 -1.93 -10.39
C GLU A 54 2.31 -3.32 -11.02
N GLN A 55 3.22 -3.44 -11.98
CA GLN A 55 3.53 -4.72 -12.63
C GLN A 55 4.08 -5.76 -11.65
N GLU A 56 5.03 -5.36 -10.79
CA GLU A 56 5.64 -6.25 -9.80
C GLU A 56 4.63 -6.72 -8.73
N ASN A 57 3.70 -5.85 -8.34
CA ASN A 57 2.64 -6.18 -7.39
C ASN A 57 1.56 -7.09 -8.01
N LEU A 58 1.18 -6.88 -9.27
CA LEU A 58 0.08 -7.62 -9.90
C LEU A 58 0.36 -9.13 -10.01
N GLU A 59 1.57 -9.51 -10.40
CA GLU A 59 1.96 -10.93 -10.50
C GLU A 59 1.96 -11.63 -9.14
N MET A 60 2.28 -10.88 -8.08
CA MET A 60 2.28 -11.38 -6.71
C MET A 60 0.85 -11.63 -6.19
N TYR A 61 -0.06 -10.67 -6.43
CA TYR A 61 -1.46 -10.76 -6.00
C TYR A 61 -2.28 -11.79 -6.81
N ARG A 62 -1.95 -12.01 -8.09
CA ARG A 62 -2.56 -13.06 -8.95
C ARG A 62 -2.49 -14.46 -8.36
N ARG A 63 -1.51 -14.74 -7.50
CA ARG A 63 -1.34 -16.06 -6.89
C ARG A 63 -2.28 -16.33 -5.70
N VAL A 64 -2.97 -15.31 -5.18
CA VAL A 64 -3.63 -15.39 -3.85
C VAL A 64 -5.01 -14.79 -3.81
N ILE A 65 -5.32 -13.85 -4.70
CA ILE A 65 -6.66 -13.29 -4.82
C ILE A 65 -7.28 -13.90 -6.08
N PRO A 66 -8.04 -15.00 -5.95
CA PRO A 66 -8.79 -15.54 -7.07
C PRO A 66 -10.02 -14.67 -7.36
N GLY A 67 -10.41 -14.62 -8.63
CA GLY A 67 -11.71 -14.07 -9.04
C GLY A 67 -11.64 -12.92 -10.05
N PRO A 68 -12.80 -12.57 -10.64
CA PRO A 68 -12.91 -11.50 -11.61
C PRO A 68 -12.60 -10.14 -10.97
N GLY A 69 -12.00 -9.22 -11.74
CA GLY A 69 -11.72 -7.85 -11.26
C GLY A 69 -10.48 -7.71 -10.38
N LEU A 70 -9.65 -8.74 -10.28
CA LEU A 70 -8.39 -8.72 -9.54
C LEU A 70 -7.55 -7.48 -9.83
N GLU A 71 -7.37 -7.13 -11.11
CA GLU A 71 -6.52 -6.00 -11.52
C GLU A 71 -7.03 -4.68 -10.92
N ARG A 72 -8.36 -4.47 -10.93
CA ARG A 72 -8.98 -3.31 -10.29
C ARG A 72 -8.76 -3.31 -8.78
N ARG A 73 -8.94 -4.47 -8.11
CA ARG A 73 -8.75 -4.59 -6.66
C ARG A 73 -7.30 -4.30 -6.25
N VAL A 74 -6.34 -4.84 -6.99
CA VAL A 74 -4.90 -4.60 -6.76
C VAL A 74 -4.56 -3.12 -6.97
N ALA A 75 -5.05 -2.52 -8.05
CA ALA A 75 -4.87 -1.09 -8.30
C ALA A 75 -5.48 -0.23 -7.17
N SER A 76 -6.67 -0.58 -6.68
CA SER A 76 -7.32 0.10 -5.56
C SER A 76 -6.54 -0.03 -4.25
N VAL A 77 -5.99 -1.21 -3.94
CA VAL A 77 -5.08 -1.40 -2.79
C VAL A 77 -3.86 -0.48 -2.93
N GLY A 78 -3.24 -0.47 -4.12
CA GLY A 78 -2.10 0.40 -4.42
C GLY A 78 -2.42 1.87 -4.16
N ALA A 79 -3.50 2.38 -4.76
CA ALA A 79 -3.95 3.77 -4.60
C ALA A 79 -4.19 4.13 -3.13
N GLN A 80 -4.83 3.24 -2.36
CA GLN A 80 -5.07 3.46 -0.93
C GLN A 80 -3.76 3.60 -0.15
N LEU A 81 -2.81 2.69 -0.34
CA LEU A 81 -1.53 2.73 0.38
C LEU A 81 -0.66 3.92 -0.05
N ILE A 82 -0.75 4.35 -1.30
CA ILE A 82 -0.11 5.57 -1.79
C ILE A 82 -0.65 6.79 -1.06
N GLY A 83 -1.98 6.94 -0.97
CA GLY A 83 -2.61 8.05 -0.26
C GLY A 83 -2.19 8.12 1.22
N VAL A 84 -2.19 6.98 1.90
CA VAL A 84 -1.73 6.88 3.30
C VAL A 84 -0.26 7.27 3.42
N THR A 85 0.58 6.80 2.50
CA THR A 85 2.02 7.10 2.49
C THR A 85 2.27 8.59 2.30
N PHE A 86 1.57 9.21 1.35
CA PHE A 86 1.66 10.64 1.09
C PHE A 86 1.24 11.43 2.34
N SER A 87 0.05 11.18 2.89
CA SER A 87 -0.45 11.91 4.06
C SER A 87 0.48 11.78 5.26
N ARG A 88 0.96 10.57 5.56
CA ARG A 88 1.75 10.29 6.76
C ARG A 88 3.22 10.69 6.65
N TYR A 89 3.88 10.48 5.50
CA TYR A 89 5.34 10.63 5.39
C TYR A 89 5.80 11.80 4.52
N VAL A 90 4.92 12.33 3.65
CA VAL A 90 5.21 13.47 2.77
C VAL A 90 4.56 14.74 3.29
N TYR A 91 3.23 14.75 3.40
CA TYR A 91 2.47 15.88 3.92
C TYR A 91 2.65 16.06 5.44
N ARG A 92 2.75 14.96 6.18
CA ARG A 92 3.09 14.90 7.62
C ARG A 92 2.19 15.78 8.51
N SER A 93 0.90 15.83 8.19
CA SER A 93 -0.08 16.61 8.96
C SER A 93 -1.45 15.91 8.98
N GLY A 94 -2.20 16.14 10.05
CA GLY A 94 -3.53 15.59 10.29
C GLY A 94 -3.54 14.17 10.89
N PRO A 95 -4.74 13.58 11.07
CA PRO A 95 -4.92 12.37 11.87
C PRO A 95 -4.12 11.16 11.39
N LEU A 96 -3.95 10.99 10.08
CA LEU A 96 -3.16 9.88 9.52
C LEU A 96 -1.67 9.98 9.83
N ALA A 97 -1.14 11.19 10.02
CA ALA A 97 0.24 11.40 10.43
C ALA A 97 0.44 11.11 11.93
N GLU A 98 -0.58 11.43 12.74
CA GLU A 98 -0.53 11.35 14.21
C GLU A 98 -0.88 9.98 14.79
N MET A 99 -1.63 9.14 14.06
CA MET A 99 -1.98 7.79 14.50
C MET A 99 -0.72 6.99 14.85
N SER A 100 -0.75 6.23 15.95
CA SER A 100 0.22 5.16 16.18
C SER A 100 0.12 4.09 15.09
N ASP A 101 1.19 3.33 14.91
CA ASP A 101 1.25 2.24 13.94
C ASP A 101 0.13 1.21 14.18
N GLU A 102 -0.18 0.90 15.44
CA GLU A 102 -1.28 -0.01 15.76
C GLU A 102 -2.65 0.56 15.40
N GLN A 103 -2.86 1.86 15.63
CA GLN A 103 -4.11 2.53 15.21
C GLN A 103 -4.24 2.50 13.68
N LEU A 104 -3.15 2.75 12.96
CA LEU A 104 -3.14 2.71 11.50
C LEU A 104 -3.42 1.29 10.98
N VAL A 105 -2.82 0.25 11.57
CA VAL A 105 -3.14 -1.14 11.23
C VAL A 105 -4.62 -1.43 11.45
N ARG A 106 -5.19 -1.07 12.61
CA ARG A 106 -6.62 -1.27 12.91
C ARG A 106 -7.51 -0.53 11.91
N HIS A 107 -7.09 0.65 11.45
CA HIS A 107 -7.82 1.45 10.47
C HIS A 107 -7.76 0.86 9.05
N LEU A 108 -6.61 0.35 8.62
CA LEU A 108 -6.43 -0.18 7.26
C LEU A 108 -7.11 -1.52 7.01
N ILE A 109 -7.19 -2.40 8.02
CA ILE A 109 -7.78 -3.74 7.89
C ILE A 109 -9.18 -3.73 7.25
N PRO A 110 -10.18 -2.98 7.77
CA PRO A 110 -11.51 -2.97 7.18
C PRO A 110 -11.55 -2.37 5.77
N ILE A 111 -10.72 -1.36 5.48
CA ILE A 111 -10.64 -0.75 4.14
C ILE A 111 -10.11 -1.75 3.12
N LEU A 112 -8.99 -2.41 3.46
CA LEU A 112 -8.39 -3.42 2.59
C LEU A 112 -9.30 -4.62 2.41
N ARG A 113 -10.07 -5.00 3.44
CA ARG A 113 -11.12 -6.03 3.31
C ARG A 113 -12.17 -5.63 2.29
N GLY A 114 -12.69 -4.40 2.38
CA GLY A 114 -13.69 -3.89 1.43
C GLY A 114 -13.19 -3.84 -0.01
N ILE A 115 -11.90 -3.61 -0.23
CA ILE A 115 -11.32 -3.63 -1.58
C ILE A 115 -11.10 -5.06 -2.08
N LEU A 116 -10.64 -5.95 -1.20
CA LEU A 116 -10.14 -7.27 -1.60
C LEU A 116 -11.23 -8.34 -1.64
N LEU A 117 -12.17 -8.30 -0.69
CA LEU A 117 -13.11 -9.38 -0.40
C LEU A 117 -14.57 -9.00 -0.67
N ASP A 118 -14.91 -7.71 -0.60
CA ASP A 118 -16.24 -7.19 -0.92
C ASP A 118 -16.33 -6.73 -2.40
#